data_AF-A0A1G7WDD9-F1
#
_entry.id   AF-A0A1G7WDD9-F1
#
_cell.length_a   1.000
_cell.length_b   1.000
_cell.length_c   1.000
_cell.angle_alpha   90.00
_cell.angle_beta   90.00
_cell.angle_gamma   90.00
#
_symmetry.space_group_name_H-M   'P 1'
#
loop_
_entity.id
_entity.type
_entity.pdbx_description
1 polymer ?
#
loop_
_entity_poly.entity_id
_entity_poly.type
_entity_poly.pdbx_seq_one_letter_code
_entity_poly.pdbx_strand_id
1 'polypeptide(L)'
;MTLGLVAALAGLALLDSTSIGTLFIPIWLMLTPGRVRLGRFAVYLGTITVFYFVVGVLIVLGASKLVGHLDGPVALWGQLVLGVVLFALSFRFDGKKKPDTGKWRNRISADGSAAALAGVALLAGVVELATMLPYLGAIGMMSAADLRPAQIGVLLAGYCLVMIMPAVVLLGARLALRDRLDRFLTRLSTWFAEKGASTTGWVLGIAGFLVARDAIGRLF
;
A
#
# COMPACT_ATOMS: atom_id res chain seq x y z
N MET A 1 -4.57 -22.49 -12.31
CA MET A 1 -4.83 -21.35 -11.40
C MET A 1 -6.22 -21.55 -10.83
N THR A 2 -6.39 -21.52 -9.51
CA THR A 2 -7.70 -21.74 -8.88
C THR A 2 -8.48 -20.44 -8.80
N LEU A 3 -9.79 -20.52 -8.99
CA LEU A 3 -10.67 -19.34 -8.91
C LEU A 3 -10.64 -18.69 -7.52
N GLY A 4 -10.44 -19.51 -6.48
CA GLY A 4 -10.26 -19.06 -5.10
C GLY A 4 -9.01 -18.19 -4.89
N LEU A 5 -7.87 -18.52 -5.52
CA LEU A 5 -6.66 -17.70 -5.43
C LEU A 5 -6.90 -16.31 -6.04
N VAL A 6 -7.50 -16.27 -7.23
CA VAL A 6 -7.78 -14.99 -7.92
C VAL A 6 -8.75 -14.14 -7.10
N ALA A 7 -9.79 -14.73 -6.52
CA ALA A 7 -10.73 -14.02 -5.66
C ALA A 7 -10.07 -13.50 -4.37
N ALA A 8 -9.21 -14.30 -3.74
CA ALA A 8 -8.45 -13.88 -2.56
C ALA A 8 -7.49 -12.72 -2.88
N LEU A 9 -6.78 -12.80 -4.01
CA LEU A 9 -5.90 -11.74 -4.48
C LEU A 9 -6.66 -10.45 -4.80
N ALA A 10 -7.83 -10.55 -5.43
CA ALA A 10 -8.69 -9.40 -5.68
C ALA A 10 -9.18 -8.76 -4.37
N GLY A 11 -9.60 -9.58 -3.40
CA GLY A 11 -10.01 -9.10 -2.07
C GLY A 11 -8.88 -8.38 -1.33
N LEU A 12 -7.67 -8.96 -1.34
CA LEU A 12 -6.48 -8.32 -0.75
C LEU A 12 -6.11 -7.03 -1.47
N ALA A 13 -6.15 -7.01 -2.82
CA ALA A 13 -5.88 -5.81 -3.59
C ALA A 13 -6.89 -4.69 -3.30
N LEU A 14 -8.16 -5.02 -3.09
CA LEU A 14 -9.16 -4.06 -2.67
C LEU A 14 -8.91 -3.56 -1.24
N LEU A 15 -8.48 -4.43 -0.33
CA LEU A 15 -8.11 -4.01 1.01
C LEU A 15 -6.90 -3.06 0.98
N ASP A 16 -5.91 -3.35 0.15
CA ASP A 16 -4.71 -2.53 -0.07
C ASP A 16 -5.05 -1.19 -0.76
N SER A 17 -6.06 -1.18 -1.64
CA SER A 17 -6.56 0.06 -2.29
C SER A 17 -7.17 1.07 -1.33
N THR A 18 -7.47 0.66 -0.09
CA THR A 18 -7.98 1.57 0.96
C THR A 18 -6.87 2.14 1.84
N SER A 19 -5.60 1.84 1.53
CA SER A 19 -4.47 2.39 2.27
C SER A 19 -4.34 3.91 2.07
N ILE A 20 -3.59 4.55 2.98
CA ILE A 20 -3.42 6.00 3.02
C ILE A 20 -2.76 6.49 1.70
N GLY A 21 -1.68 5.91 1.24
CA GLY A 21 -1.03 6.28 -0.01
C GLY A 21 -1.94 6.08 -1.24
N THR A 22 -2.58 4.93 -1.39
CA THR A 22 -3.31 4.57 -2.61
C THR A 22 -4.62 5.33 -2.82
N LEU A 23 -5.30 5.79 -1.76
CA LEU A 23 -6.56 6.52 -1.89
C LEU A 23 -6.51 7.97 -1.36
N PHE A 24 -5.83 8.22 -0.24
CA PHE A 24 -5.83 9.55 0.40
C PHE A 24 -5.12 10.60 -0.46
N ILE A 25 -3.94 10.27 -1.01
CA ILE A 25 -3.18 11.21 -1.84
C ILE A 25 -3.94 11.55 -3.14
N PRO A 26 -4.52 10.58 -3.88
CA PRO A 26 -5.43 10.85 -4.98
C PRO A 26 -6.61 11.75 -4.64
N ILE A 27 -7.31 11.48 -3.53
CA ILE A 27 -8.43 12.30 -3.08
C ILE A 27 -7.97 13.73 -2.75
N TRP A 28 -6.81 13.88 -2.11
CA TRP A 28 -6.25 15.18 -1.79
C TRP A 28 -5.85 15.98 -3.04
N LEU A 29 -5.26 15.32 -4.04
CA LEU A 29 -4.97 15.93 -5.35
C LEU A 29 -6.24 16.39 -6.08
N MET A 30 -7.33 15.65 -5.93
CA MET A 30 -8.64 16.03 -6.49
C MET A 30 -9.22 17.25 -5.78
N LEU A 31 -9.09 17.33 -4.46
CA LEU A 31 -9.62 18.42 -3.62
C LEU A 31 -8.78 19.71 -3.66
N THR A 32 -7.62 19.69 -4.31
CA THR A 32 -6.78 20.89 -4.44
C THR A 32 -7.50 21.95 -5.28
N PRO A 33 -7.58 23.23 -4.83
CA PRO A 33 -8.30 24.28 -5.56
C PRO A 33 -7.81 24.44 -7.00
N GLY A 34 -8.72 24.31 -7.96
CA GLY A 34 -8.43 24.44 -9.40
C GLY A 34 -8.97 23.26 -10.24
N ARG A 35 -8.69 23.26 -11.54
CA ARG A 35 -9.06 22.14 -12.43
C ARG A 35 -8.21 20.92 -12.10
N VAL A 36 -8.84 19.74 -12.09
CA VAL A 36 -8.14 18.46 -11.91
C VAL A 36 -7.12 18.29 -13.04
N ARG A 37 -5.83 18.26 -12.68
CA ARG A 37 -4.75 18.07 -13.64
C ARG A 37 -4.54 16.58 -13.88
N LEU A 38 -5.23 16.03 -14.89
CA LEU A 38 -5.15 14.62 -15.31
C LEU A 38 -3.70 14.11 -15.38
N GLY A 39 -2.78 14.90 -15.94
CA GLY A 39 -1.36 14.52 -16.02
C GLY A 39 -0.69 14.31 -14.66
N ARG A 40 -1.01 15.12 -13.64
CA ARG A 40 -0.45 14.95 -12.29
C ARG A 40 -0.97 13.69 -11.62
N PHE A 41 -2.26 13.41 -11.82
CA PHE A 41 -2.90 12.21 -11.30
C PHE A 41 -2.34 10.95 -11.96
N ALA A 42 -2.16 10.97 -13.28
CA ALA A 42 -1.56 9.88 -14.04
C ALA A 42 -0.09 9.63 -13.65
N VAL A 43 0.72 10.69 -13.46
CA VAL A 43 2.11 10.56 -13.00
C VAL A 43 2.15 9.92 -11.61
N TYR A 44 1.32 10.38 -10.67
CA TYR A 44 1.26 9.80 -9.33
C TYR A 44 0.87 8.32 -9.38
N LEU A 45 -0.25 8.02 -10.05
CA LEU A 45 -0.81 6.66 -10.10
C LEU A 45 0.10 5.69 -10.87
N GLY A 46 0.71 6.16 -11.96
CA GLY A 46 1.72 5.40 -12.71
C GLY A 46 2.95 5.12 -11.86
N THR A 47 3.47 6.13 -11.14
CA THR A 47 4.66 5.97 -10.29
C THR A 47 4.42 4.95 -9.19
N ILE A 48 3.30 5.05 -8.45
CA ILE A 48 3.01 4.11 -7.36
C ILE A 48 2.76 2.70 -7.90
N THR A 49 2.08 2.56 -9.04
CA THR A 49 1.86 1.24 -9.69
C THR A 49 3.17 0.59 -10.08
N VAL A 50 4.04 1.32 -10.77
CA VAL A 50 5.35 0.81 -11.20
C VAL A 50 6.22 0.50 -9.99
N PHE A 51 6.22 1.35 -8.97
CA PHE A 51 6.97 1.13 -7.75
C PHE A 51 6.54 -0.17 -7.06
N TYR A 52 5.25 -0.37 -6.82
CA TYR A 52 4.72 -1.59 -6.20
C TYR A 52 5.05 -2.83 -7.04
N PHE A 53 4.87 -2.76 -8.36
CA PHE A 53 5.20 -3.86 -9.26
C PHE A 53 6.68 -4.23 -9.19
N VAL A 54 7.58 -3.25 -9.28
CA VAL A 54 9.03 -3.47 -9.18
C VAL A 54 9.41 -4.06 -7.82
N VAL A 55 8.86 -3.51 -6.73
CA VAL A 55 9.07 -4.04 -5.38
C VAL A 55 8.63 -5.50 -5.28
N GLY A 56 7.43 -5.84 -5.78
CA GLY A 56 6.97 -7.23 -5.71
C GLY A 56 7.80 -8.18 -6.58
N VAL A 57 8.25 -7.75 -7.76
CA VAL A 57 9.20 -8.52 -8.58
C VAL A 57 10.51 -8.73 -7.82
N LEU A 58 11.07 -7.68 -7.20
CA LEU A 58 12.28 -7.79 -6.38
C LEU A 58 12.09 -8.72 -5.19
N ILE A 59 10.93 -8.71 -4.53
CA ILE A 59 10.61 -9.62 -3.42
C ILE A 59 10.53 -11.06 -3.92
N VAL A 60 9.83 -11.34 -5.02
CA VAL A 60 9.71 -12.70 -5.58
C VAL A 60 11.09 -13.24 -5.98
N LEU A 61 11.89 -12.44 -6.69
CA LEU A 61 13.23 -12.82 -7.10
C LEU A 61 14.18 -12.96 -5.88
N GLY A 62 14.08 -12.06 -4.91
CA GLY A 62 14.87 -12.09 -3.68
C GLY A 62 14.52 -13.27 -2.79
N ALA A 63 13.23 -13.60 -2.66
CA ALA A 63 12.73 -14.74 -1.89
C ALA A 63 13.32 -16.05 -2.43
N SER A 64 13.33 -16.26 -3.74
CA SER A 64 13.92 -17.46 -4.34
C SER A 64 15.42 -17.64 -4.03
N LYS A 65 16.16 -16.56 -3.78
CA LYS A 65 17.58 -16.59 -3.39
C LYS A 65 17.78 -16.74 -1.88
N LEU A 66 16.87 -16.19 -1.08
CA LEU A 66 16.93 -16.30 0.38
C LEU A 66 16.47 -17.66 0.89
N VAL A 67 15.47 -18.32 0.26
CA VAL A 67 14.89 -19.58 0.75
C VAL A 67 15.94 -20.66 1.05
N GLY A 68 17.01 -20.77 0.26
CA GLY A 68 18.11 -21.72 0.54
C GLY A 68 19.02 -21.37 1.72
N HIS A 69 18.86 -20.18 2.33
CA HIS A 69 19.62 -19.67 3.48
C HIS A 69 18.72 -19.39 4.71
N LEU A 70 17.42 -19.68 4.62
CA LEU A 70 16.42 -19.33 5.65
C LEU A 70 16.18 -20.43 6.70
N ASP A 71 16.84 -21.59 6.61
CA ASP A 71 16.66 -22.69 7.56
C ASP A 71 17.53 -22.54 8.83
N GLY A 72 18.32 -21.47 8.93
CA GLY A 72 19.19 -21.21 10.07
C GLY A 72 18.47 -20.55 11.25
N PRO A 73 18.91 -20.77 12.51
CA PRO A 73 18.41 -20.05 13.69
C PRO A 73 18.42 -18.53 13.51
N VAL A 74 19.40 -18.01 12.79
CA VAL A 74 19.56 -16.58 12.46
C VAL A 74 18.40 -16.03 11.64
N ALA A 75 17.85 -16.83 10.72
CA ALA A 75 16.72 -16.43 9.89
C ALA A 75 15.42 -16.35 10.72
N LEU A 76 15.22 -17.29 11.64
CA LEU A 76 14.10 -17.28 12.59
C LEU A 76 14.18 -16.10 13.57
N TRP A 77 15.38 -15.78 14.05
CA TRP A 77 15.62 -14.57 14.83
C TRP A 77 15.37 -13.29 14.02
N GLY A 78 15.73 -13.28 12.73
CA GLY A 78 15.41 -12.19 11.81
C GLY A 78 13.89 -11.99 11.62
N GLN A 79 13.14 -13.09 11.43
CA GLN A 79 11.68 -13.07 11.36
C GLN A 79 11.05 -12.57 12.68
N LEU A 80 11.59 -12.99 13.83
CA LEU A 80 11.14 -12.53 15.14
C LEU A 80 11.38 -11.03 15.33
N VAL A 81 12.58 -10.55 15.02
CA VAL A 81 12.92 -9.11 15.10
C VAL A 81 12.00 -8.30 14.18
N LEU A 82 11.76 -8.78 12.95
CA LEU A 82 10.82 -8.13 12.04
C LEU A 82 9.40 -8.07 12.63
N GLY A 83 8.88 -9.18 13.16
CA GLY A 83 7.58 -9.23 13.81
C GLY A 83 7.46 -8.28 15.01
N VAL A 84 8.48 -8.23 15.86
CA VAL A 84 8.54 -7.33 17.03
C VAL A 84 8.63 -5.86 16.60
N VAL A 85 9.42 -5.54 15.57
CA VAL A 85 9.53 -4.18 15.03
C VAL A 85 8.19 -3.74 14.44
N LEU A 86 7.50 -4.59 13.67
CA LEU A 86 6.16 -4.30 13.13
C LEU A 86 5.15 -4.07 14.26
N PHE A 87 5.15 -4.93 15.29
CA PHE A 87 4.30 -4.79 16.47
C PHE A 87 4.60 -3.48 17.23
N ALA A 88 5.87 -3.13 17.44
CA ALA A 88 6.26 -1.91 18.12
C ALA A 88 5.90 -0.64 17.31
N LEU A 89 6.07 -0.68 15.99
CA LEU A 89 5.67 0.40 15.08
C LEU A 89 4.15 0.62 15.08
N SER A 90 3.35 -0.42 15.36
CA SER A 90 1.89 -0.31 15.46
C SER A 90 1.44 0.74 16.50
N PHE A 91 2.16 0.86 17.61
CA PHE A 91 1.91 1.87 18.65
C PHE A 91 2.27 3.30 18.24
N ARG A 92 3.13 3.48 17.22
CA ARG A 92 3.43 4.82 16.66
C ARG A 92 2.31 5.34 15.76
N PHE A 93 1.45 4.45 15.26
CA PHE A 93 0.23 4.79 14.52
C PHE A 93 -0.98 5.03 15.43
N ASP A 94 -0.75 5.21 16.74
CA ASP A 94 -1.80 5.63 17.66
C ASP A 94 -2.31 7.04 17.29
N GLY A 95 -3.63 7.15 17.12
CA GLY A 95 -4.36 8.18 16.35
C GLY A 95 -4.34 9.60 16.91
N LYS A 96 -3.36 9.95 17.75
CA LYS A 96 -3.28 11.25 18.44
C LYS A 96 -2.47 12.30 17.69
N LYS A 97 -1.65 11.91 16.70
CA LYS A 97 -0.88 12.87 15.89
C LYS A 97 -1.63 13.19 14.60
N LYS A 98 -2.32 14.34 14.59
CA LYS A 98 -2.87 14.95 13.37
C LYS A 98 -1.72 15.13 12.36
N PRO A 99 -1.79 14.55 11.16
CA PRO A 99 -0.81 14.86 10.13
C PRO A 99 -0.92 16.35 9.81
N ASP A 100 0.21 17.06 9.89
CA ASP A 100 0.28 18.49 9.55
C ASP A 100 0.15 18.66 8.04
N THR A 101 -1.11 18.67 7.58
CA THR A 101 -1.51 18.84 6.18
C THR A 101 -1.05 20.19 5.62
N GLY A 102 -0.75 21.18 6.48
CA GLY A 102 -0.26 22.51 6.11
C GLY A 102 1.19 22.50 5.58
N LYS A 103 2.10 21.78 6.26
CA LYS A 103 3.50 21.63 5.80
C LYS A 103 3.61 20.82 4.49
N TRP A 104 2.78 19.81 4.32
CA TRP A 104 2.72 19.01 3.09
C TRP A 104 2.17 19.82 1.91
N ARG A 105 1.14 20.64 2.14
CA ARG A 105 0.57 21.55 1.14
C ARG A 105 1.60 22.54 0.59
N ASN A 106 2.44 23.12 1.45
CA ASN A 106 3.49 24.05 0.98
C ASN A 106 4.60 23.35 0.18
N ARG A 107 4.95 22.09 0.49
CA ARG A 107 5.98 21.35 -0.27
C ARG A 107 5.51 20.89 -1.65
N ILE A 108 4.23 20.55 -1.80
CA ILE A 108 3.66 20.10 -3.08
C ILE A 108 3.26 21.28 -3.97
N SER A 109 2.84 22.40 -3.36
CA SER A 109 2.43 23.60 -4.10
C SER A 109 3.60 24.50 -4.53
N ALA A 110 4.78 24.41 -3.90
CA ALA A 110 5.89 25.29 -4.21
C ALA A 110 6.60 24.99 -5.55
N ASP A 111 6.65 23.72 -6.00
CA ASP A 111 7.52 23.33 -7.13
C ASP A 111 6.85 22.62 -8.31
N GLY A 112 5.54 22.37 -8.30
CA GLY A 112 4.70 22.07 -9.48
C GLY A 112 5.11 20.97 -10.49
N SER A 113 6.26 20.31 -10.31
CA SER A 113 6.98 19.47 -11.26
C SER A 113 6.57 18.01 -11.11
N ALA A 114 6.51 17.28 -12.23
CA ALA A 114 6.21 15.85 -12.25
C ALA A 114 7.19 15.04 -11.37
N ALA A 115 8.45 15.51 -11.24
CA ALA A 115 9.46 14.88 -10.40
C ALA A 115 9.14 14.97 -8.90
N ALA A 116 8.58 16.10 -8.44
CA ALA A 116 8.19 16.26 -7.04
C ALA A 116 7.02 15.33 -6.67
N LEU A 117 6.07 15.16 -7.60
CA LEU A 117 4.95 14.22 -7.43
C LEU A 117 5.41 12.76 -7.46
N ALA A 118 6.33 12.41 -8.34
CA ALA A 118 6.96 11.09 -8.34
C ALA A 118 7.71 10.84 -7.02
N GLY A 119 8.47 11.82 -6.52
CA GLY A 119 9.13 11.74 -5.22
C GLY A 119 8.15 11.55 -4.06
N VAL A 120 7.02 12.24 -4.07
CA VAL A 120 5.93 12.04 -3.08
C VAL A 120 5.33 10.63 -3.19
N ALA A 121 5.09 10.13 -4.41
CA ALA A 121 4.58 8.78 -4.63
C ALA A 121 5.57 7.71 -4.11
N LEU A 122 6.86 7.89 -4.37
CA LEU A 122 7.92 7.00 -3.88
C LEU A 122 8.03 7.04 -2.37
N LEU A 123 8.06 8.24 -1.76
CA LEU A 123 8.09 8.38 -0.30
C LEU A 123 6.84 7.76 0.36
N ALA A 124 5.66 7.97 -0.23
CA ALA A 124 4.43 7.34 0.23
C ALA A 124 4.53 5.80 0.11
N GLY A 125 4.98 5.27 -1.03
CA GLY A 125 5.18 3.84 -1.23
C GLY A 125 6.19 3.22 -0.25
N VAL A 126 7.27 3.94 0.07
CA VAL A 126 8.26 3.50 1.08
C VAL A 126 7.66 3.48 2.49
N VAL A 127 6.85 4.48 2.84
CA VAL A 127 6.14 4.50 4.13
C VAL A 127 5.12 3.37 4.21
N GLU A 128 4.41 3.09 3.12
CA GLU A 128 3.44 2.00 3.04
C GLU A 128 4.07 0.62 3.00
N LEU A 129 5.33 0.49 2.55
CA LEU A 129 6.06 -0.78 2.54
C LEU A 129 6.07 -1.46 3.92
N ALA A 130 6.08 -0.66 4.98
CA ALA A 130 5.99 -1.15 6.36
C ALA A 130 4.60 -1.71 6.73
N THR A 131 3.54 -1.30 6.02
CA THR A 131 2.14 -1.67 6.26
C THR A 131 1.53 -2.56 5.17
N MET A 132 2.33 -2.96 4.17
CA MET A 132 1.97 -3.79 3.00
C MET A 132 1.64 -5.25 3.33
N LEU A 133 1.12 -5.55 4.51
CA LEU A 133 0.71 -6.91 4.89
C LEU A 133 -0.20 -7.59 3.85
N PRO A 134 -1.17 -6.89 3.22
CA PRO A 134 -2.00 -7.50 2.19
C PRO A 134 -1.17 -7.88 0.95
N TYR A 135 -0.26 -7.00 0.52
CA TYR A 135 0.59 -7.23 -0.64
C TYR A 135 1.62 -8.34 -0.41
N LEU A 136 2.26 -8.36 0.77
CA LEU A 136 3.19 -9.43 1.15
C LEU A 136 2.47 -10.77 1.28
N GLY A 137 1.25 -10.77 1.85
CA GLY A 137 0.38 -11.95 1.90
C GLY A 137 0.02 -12.44 0.50
N ALA A 138 -0.31 -11.54 -0.42
CA ALA A 138 -0.57 -11.85 -1.82
C ALA A 138 0.64 -12.51 -2.50
N ILE A 139 1.84 -11.95 -2.33
CA ILE A 139 3.09 -12.53 -2.85
C ILE A 139 3.34 -13.92 -2.25
N GLY A 140 3.12 -14.09 -0.94
CA GLY A 140 3.24 -15.38 -0.26
C GLY A 140 2.29 -16.43 -0.84
N MET A 141 1.02 -16.08 -1.04
CA MET A 141 0.04 -16.98 -1.68
C MET A 141 0.40 -17.31 -3.13
N MET A 142 0.88 -16.35 -3.91
CA MET A 142 1.34 -16.57 -5.28
C MET A 142 2.58 -17.45 -5.34
N SER A 143 3.47 -17.37 -4.34
CA SER A 143 4.70 -18.15 -4.27
C SER A 143 4.45 -19.57 -3.77
N ALA A 144 3.42 -19.77 -2.94
CA ALA A 144 2.99 -21.09 -2.44
C ALA A 144 2.10 -21.84 -3.44
N ALA A 145 1.38 -21.12 -4.30
CA ALA A 145 0.73 -21.71 -5.46
C ALA A 145 1.81 -22.06 -6.48
N ASP A 146 1.94 -23.33 -6.86
CA ASP A 146 2.94 -23.84 -7.80
C ASP A 146 2.77 -23.22 -9.21
N LEU A 147 3.20 -21.97 -9.34
CA LEU A 147 2.96 -21.07 -10.45
C LEU A 147 4.27 -20.78 -11.16
N ARG A 148 4.20 -20.67 -12.50
CA ARG A 148 5.36 -20.24 -13.29
C ARG A 148 5.68 -18.77 -12.99
N PRO A 149 6.96 -18.35 -13.06
CA PRO A 149 7.34 -16.95 -12.81
C PRO A 149 6.56 -15.93 -13.66
N ALA A 150 6.27 -16.27 -14.92
CA ALA A 150 5.45 -15.43 -15.79
C ALA A 150 4.01 -15.26 -15.27
N GLN A 151 3.42 -16.29 -14.66
CA GLN A 151 2.07 -16.21 -14.08
C GLN A 151 2.06 -15.36 -12.81
N ILE A 152 3.10 -15.45 -11.99
CA ILE A 152 3.29 -14.57 -10.83
C ILE A 152 3.38 -13.11 -11.31
N GLY A 153 4.19 -12.83 -12.35
CA GLY A 153 4.29 -11.49 -12.93
C GLY A 153 2.96 -10.93 -13.43
N VAL A 154 2.16 -11.75 -14.13
CA VAL A 154 0.82 -11.34 -14.59
C VAL A 154 -0.13 -11.09 -13.42
N LEU A 155 -0.14 -11.94 -12.41
CA LEU A 155 -0.95 -11.74 -11.21
C LEU A 155 -0.54 -10.50 -10.43
N LEU A 156 0.77 -10.22 -10.33
CA LEU A 156 1.30 -9.05 -9.66
C LEU A 156 0.84 -7.77 -10.38
N ALA A 157 0.94 -7.76 -11.71
CA ALA A 157 0.42 -6.65 -12.53
C ALA A 157 -1.10 -6.48 -12.34
N GLY A 158 -1.87 -7.58 -12.37
CA GLY A 158 -3.31 -7.58 -12.13
C GLY A 158 -3.66 -7.04 -10.75
N TYR A 159 -2.93 -7.46 -9.71
CA TYR A 159 -3.08 -6.96 -8.34
C TYR A 159 -2.87 -5.44 -8.29
N CYS A 160 -1.78 -4.93 -8.86
CA CYS A 160 -1.49 -3.49 -8.88
C CYS A 160 -2.57 -2.70 -9.64
N LEU A 161 -3.14 -3.26 -10.72
CA LEU A 161 -4.23 -2.63 -11.47
C LEU A 161 -5.53 -2.58 -10.66
N VAL A 162 -5.89 -3.66 -9.96
CA VAL A 162 -7.05 -3.68 -9.07
C VAL A 162 -6.87 -2.68 -7.92
N MET A 163 -5.65 -2.58 -7.39
CA MET A 163 -5.32 -1.64 -6.32
C MET A 163 -5.57 -0.17 -6.71
N ILE A 164 -5.24 0.23 -7.93
CA ILE A 164 -5.44 1.63 -8.38
C ILE A 164 -6.84 1.91 -8.93
N MET A 165 -7.62 0.87 -9.22
CA MET A 165 -8.93 0.98 -9.86
C MET A 165 -9.89 1.92 -9.11
N PRO A 166 -10.01 1.87 -7.77
CA PRO A 166 -10.88 2.80 -7.04
C PRO A 166 -10.51 4.27 -7.25
N ALA A 167 -9.21 4.60 -7.30
CA ALA A 167 -8.74 5.96 -7.55
C ALA A 167 -9.09 6.44 -8.97
N VAL A 168 -9.00 5.53 -9.96
CA VAL A 168 -9.41 5.82 -11.35
C VAL A 168 -10.93 6.02 -11.45
N VAL A 169 -11.72 5.17 -10.78
CA VAL A 169 -13.18 5.28 -10.74
C VAL A 169 -13.61 6.60 -10.09
N LEU A 170 -12.99 6.98 -8.97
CA LEU A 170 -13.24 8.27 -8.31
C LEU A 170 -12.89 9.46 -9.22
N LEU A 171 -11.81 9.35 -10.01
CA LEU A 171 -11.44 10.39 -10.96
C LEU A 171 -12.49 10.52 -12.06
N GLY A 172 -12.92 9.40 -12.65
CA GLY A 172 -13.99 9.36 -13.65
C GLY A 172 -15.29 9.96 -13.12
N ALA A 173 -15.68 9.57 -11.89
CA ALA A 173 -16.84 10.13 -11.21
C ALA A 173 -16.72 11.64 -10.98
N ARG A 174 -15.54 12.14 -10.57
CA ARG A 174 -15.31 13.58 -10.40
C ARG A 174 -15.41 14.34 -11.73
N LEU A 175 -14.92 13.77 -12.82
CA LEU A 175 -15.01 14.39 -14.15
C LEU A 175 -16.46 14.42 -14.67
N ALA A 176 -17.26 13.40 -14.37
CA ALA A 176 -18.65 13.29 -14.78
C ALA A 176 -19.62 14.13 -13.92
N LEU A 177 -19.41 14.18 -12.61
CA LEU A 177 -20.33 14.81 -11.64
C LEU A 177 -19.86 16.17 -11.09
N ARG A 178 -18.68 16.67 -11.53
CA ARG A 178 -18.02 17.94 -11.15
C ARG A 178 -18.30 18.41 -9.72
N ASP A 179 -19.33 19.22 -9.53
CA ASP A 179 -19.62 19.93 -8.28
C ASP A 179 -20.34 19.06 -7.22
N ARG A 180 -20.97 17.94 -7.61
CA ARG A 180 -21.73 17.11 -6.64
C ARG A 180 -20.85 16.20 -5.78
N LEU A 181 -19.63 15.88 -6.22
CA LEU A 181 -18.75 14.98 -5.49
C LEU A 181 -17.86 15.67 -4.46
N ASP A 182 -17.74 17.00 -4.48
CA ASP A 182 -16.83 17.72 -3.58
C ASP A 182 -17.19 17.50 -2.10
N ARG A 183 -18.49 17.44 -1.77
CA ARG A 183 -18.96 17.16 -0.41
C ARG A 183 -18.70 15.71 0.03
N PHE A 184 -18.73 14.76 -0.90
CA PHE A 184 -18.43 13.35 -0.62
C PHE A 184 -16.92 13.14 -0.46
N LEU A 185 -16.11 13.70 -1.35
CA LEU A 185 -14.66 13.61 -1.31
C LEU A 185 -14.08 14.30 -0.08
N THR A 186 -14.63 15.46 0.33
CA THR A 186 -14.24 16.11 1.59
C THR A 186 -14.58 15.23 2.80
N ARG A 187 -15.78 14.65 2.86
CA ARG A 187 -16.16 13.68 3.91
C ARG A 187 -15.24 12.48 3.95
N LEU A 188 -14.90 11.91 2.79
CA LEU A 188 -13.95 10.80 2.71
C LEU A 188 -12.58 11.22 3.24
N SER A 189 -12.08 12.38 2.82
CA SER A 189 -10.79 12.90 3.27
C SER A 189 -10.72 13.13 4.78
N THR A 190 -11.79 13.66 5.39
CA THR A 190 -11.87 13.87 6.83
C THR A 190 -11.99 12.54 7.56
N TRP A 191 -12.77 11.60 7.04
CA TRP A 191 -12.89 10.27 7.61
C TRP A 191 -11.56 9.51 7.59
N PHE A 192 -10.82 9.56 6.48
CA PHE A 192 -9.48 8.97 6.39
C PHE A 192 -8.48 9.63 7.34
N ALA A 193 -8.52 10.96 7.45
CA ALA A 193 -7.65 11.71 8.38
C ALA A 193 -7.94 11.37 9.85
N GLU A 194 -9.19 11.08 10.21
CA GLU A 194 -9.63 10.78 11.58
C GLU A 194 -9.53 9.29 11.94
N LYS A 195 -9.81 8.38 10.99
CA LYS A 195 -9.94 6.94 11.25
C LYS A 195 -8.84 6.09 10.63
N GLY A 196 -8.24 6.51 9.52
CA GLY A 196 -7.27 5.71 8.76
C GLY A 196 -6.00 5.35 9.55
N ALA A 197 -5.51 6.27 10.39
CA ALA A 197 -4.33 6.02 11.22
C ALA A 197 -4.58 4.90 12.27
N SER A 198 -5.75 4.91 12.90
CA SER A 198 -6.11 3.96 13.96
C SER A 198 -6.32 2.54 13.42
N THR A 199 -6.97 2.38 12.27
CA THR A 199 -7.20 1.07 11.64
C THR A 199 -5.89 0.45 11.13
N THR A 200 -5.01 1.26 10.54
CA THR A 200 -3.68 0.81 10.08
C THR A 200 -2.82 0.31 11.24
N GLY A 201 -2.85 1.01 12.38
CA GLY A 201 -2.17 0.58 13.61
C GLY A 201 -2.69 -0.77 14.13
N TRP A 202 -4.01 -0.98 14.12
CA TRP A 202 -4.61 -2.26 14.56
C TRP A 202 -4.23 -3.45 13.66
N VAL A 203 -4.29 -3.27 12.33
CA VAL A 203 -3.89 -4.30 11.36
C VAL A 203 -2.41 -4.66 11.51
N LEU A 204 -1.56 -3.63 11.65
CA LEU A 204 -0.12 -3.82 11.86
C LEU A 204 0.17 -4.55 13.17
N GLY A 205 -0.57 -4.22 14.24
CA GLY A 205 -0.47 -4.89 15.54
C GLY A 205 -0.85 -6.36 15.49
N ILE A 206 -1.98 -6.70 14.87
CA ILE A 206 -2.43 -8.09 14.73
C ILE A 206 -1.41 -8.91 13.93
N ALA A 207 -0.98 -8.41 12.77
CA ALA A 207 -0.07 -9.16 11.93
C ALA A 207 1.34 -9.28 12.54
N GLY A 208 1.86 -8.22 13.16
CA GLY A 208 3.13 -8.27 13.89
C GLY A 208 3.10 -9.32 15.01
N PHE A 209 2.00 -9.39 15.76
CA PHE A 209 1.79 -10.43 16.78
C PHE A 209 1.76 -11.84 16.19
N LEU A 210 1.03 -12.05 15.08
CA LEU A 210 0.94 -13.38 14.43
C LEU A 210 2.30 -13.84 13.88
N VAL A 211 3.05 -12.94 13.25
CA VAL A 211 4.40 -13.24 12.72
C VAL A 211 5.36 -13.57 13.85
N ALA A 212 5.34 -12.80 14.95
CA ALA A 212 6.18 -13.06 16.12
C ALA A 212 5.81 -14.39 16.79
N ARG A 213 4.52 -14.69 16.90
CA ARG A 213 4.01 -15.95 17.48
C ARG A 213 4.43 -17.17 16.65
N ASP A 214 4.30 -17.11 15.32
CA ASP A 214 4.73 -18.20 14.43
C ASP A 214 6.24 -18.46 14.57
N ALA A 215 7.05 -17.40 14.64
CA ALA A 215 8.50 -17.54 14.86
C ALA A 215 8.82 -18.21 16.20
N ILE A 216 8.14 -17.81 17.29
CA ILE A 216 8.33 -18.41 18.62
C ILE A 216 8.00 -19.90 18.60
N GLY A 217 6.87 -20.30 18.00
CA GLY A 217 6.46 -21.70 17.93
C GLY A 217 7.34 -22.60 17.05
N ARG A 218 8.26 -22.02 16.27
CA ARG A 218 9.27 -22.76 15.48
C ARG A 218 10.64 -22.79 16.17
N LEU A 219 10.90 -21.86 17.09
CA LEU A 219 12.16 -21.74 17.83
C LEU A 219 12.17 -22.58 19.12
N PHE A 220 11.00 -22.82 19.71
CA PHE A 220 10.80 -23.53 20.98
C PHE A 220 9.74 -24.61 20.81
#